data_AF-A0AAP7L3R9-F1
#
_entry.id   AF-A0AAP7L3R9-F1
#
_cell.length_a   1.000
_cell.length_b   1.000
_cell.length_c   1.000
_cell.angle_alpha   90.00
_cell.angle_beta   90.00
_cell.angle_gamma   90.00
#
_symmetry.space_group_name_H-M   'P 1'
#
loop_
_entity.id
_entity.type
_entity.pdbx_description
1 polymer ?
#
loop_
_entity_poly.entity_id
_entity_poly.type
_entity_poly.pdbx_seq_one_letter_code
_entity_poly.pdbx_strand_id
1 'polypeptide(L)'
;MSYRPNLFSIATKELSQDAFFTWLILFADKKCEQEDYLLNKCAKEFVSELIKTKYPSFDEQIKDVKADRQWGYIDIVATVNNKYFIVIEDKTYTKYHNEQLCRYREHATEYCSKHNLLEPVLIYLKTGNESLYSLRTVLKEGYYIFDRERLISIFKDYKEIKDSIFSDFIVNLSNVNNRYNKFLEEEIQKWGDNDWEGFHQFIEKNLNFNDINWGYANNPAGGFWWSSFSWFKWKHNSSIYMQLEQNKARLCFKVEVDLDNNDKKPSSVRNELYKLITEEAKKAGLPEIKRPERFGSGAYMTFAVIDQEYWFGEGKLDVKKVISNILKYQKFFSQFQKNFMSNA
;
A
#
# COMPACT_ATOMS: atom_id res chain seq x y z
N MET A 1 11.61 9.23 30.19
CA MET A 1 11.84 8.18 29.17
C MET A 1 13.34 7.93 29.09
N SER A 2 13.74 6.66 29.06
CA SER A 2 15.14 6.28 28.90
C SER A 2 15.65 6.73 27.53
N TYR A 3 16.76 7.46 27.48
CA TYR A 3 17.45 7.91 26.27
C TYR A 3 18.23 6.76 25.61
N ARG A 4 17.62 5.58 25.49
CA ARG A 4 18.28 4.45 24.82
C ARG A 4 18.14 4.65 23.31
N PRO A 5 19.24 4.80 22.55
CA PRO A 5 19.18 4.83 21.09
C PRO A 5 18.59 3.53 20.53
N ASN A 6 17.89 3.62 19.40
CA ASN A 6 17.29 2.48 18.74
C ASN A 6 18.07 2.14 17.47
N LEU A 7 18.56 0.90 17.34
CA LEU A 7 19.38 0.46 16.22
C LEU A 7 18.70 0.70 14.86
N PHE A 8 17.42 0.37 14.74
CA PHE A 8 16.65 0.46 13.49
C PHE A 8 16.17 1.88 13.16
N SER A 9 16.26 2.81 14.11
CA SER A 9 16.11 4.24 13.81
C SER A 9 17.30 4.83 13.05
N ILE A 10 18.45 4.16 13.11
CA ILE A 10 19.71 4.56 12.45
C ILE A 10 19.94 3.69 11.21
N ALA A 11 19.71 2.38 11.32
CA ALA A 11 19.81 1.42 10.23
C ALA A 11 18.49 1.37 9.44
N THR A 12 18.26 2.39 8.60
CA THR A 12 16.98 2.61 7.92
C THR A 12 16.88 1.96 6.54
N LYS A 13 17.90 1.22 6.09
CA LYS A 13 17.90 0.58 4.77
C LYS A 13 17.24 -0.79 4.82
N GLU A 14 16.78 -1.29 3.66
CA GLU A 14 16.21 -2.64 3.52
C GLU A 14 17.20 -3.71 4.00
N LEU A 15 18.51 -3.53 3.76
CA LEU A 15 19.55 -4.45 4.23
C LEU A 15 19.58 -4.75 5.74
N SER A 16 19.17 -3.80 6.60
CA SER A 16 19.07 -4.05 8.04
C SER A 16 17.78 -4.77 8.41
N GLN A 17 16.71 -4.56 7.66
CA GLN A 17 15.48 -5.33 7.79
C GLN A 17 15.69 -6.78 7.34
N ASP A 18 16.40 -7.01 6.23
CA ASP A 18 16.81 -8.36 5.82
C ASP A 18 17.56 -9.08 6.95
N ALA A 19 18.56 -8.39 7.53
CA ALA A 19 19.40 -8.94 8.58
C ALA A 19 18.57 -9.32 9.81
N PHE A 20 17.61 -8.48 10.20
CA PHE A 20 16.71 -8.75 11.30
C PHE A 20 15.85 -9.98 11.05
N PHE A 21 15.22 -10.08 9.87
CA PHE A 21 14.34 -11.22 9.59
C PHE A 21 15.12 -12.51 9.40
N THR A 22 16.30 -12.50 8.77
CA THR A 22 17.18 -13.68 8.73
C THR A 22 17.58 -14.11 10.14
N TRP A 23 18.01 -13.17 10.99
CA TRP A 23 18.34 -13.43 12.39
C TRP A 23 17.16 -14.04 13.15
N LEU A 24 15.96 -13.48 13.01
CA LEU A 24 14.75 -14.00 13.65
C LEU A 24 14.40 -15.40 13.15
N ILE A 25 14.51 -15.67 11.84
CA ILE A 25 14.26 -17.00 11.28
C ILE A 25 15.26 -18.03 11.83
N LEU A 26 16.56 -17.69 11.91
CA LEU A 26 17.57 -18.57 12.50
C LEU A 26 17.26 -18.91 13.96
N PHE A 27 16.71 -17.97 14.72
CA PHE A 27 16.25 -18.20 16.09
C PHE A 27 15.10 -19.21 16.19
N ALA A 28 14.44 -19.60 15.10
CA ALA A 28 13.40 -20.63 15.12
C ALA A 28 13.96 -22.06 15.21
N ASP A 29 15.27 -22.27 14.96
CA ASP A 29 15.91 -23.58 15.09
C ASP A 29 15.79 -24.12 16.52
N LYS A 30 15.62 -25.43 16.67
CA LYS A 30 15.48 -26.05 18.00
C LYS A 30 16.71 -25.81 18.88
N LYS A 31 17.90 -25.66 18.31
CA LYS A 31 19.14 -25.39 19.07
C LYS A 31 19.10 -24.07 19.83
N CYS A 32 18.33 -23.09 19.35
CA CYS A 32 18.18 -21.79 20.00
C CYS A 32 17.18 -21.80 21.16
N GLU A 33 16.46 -22.90 21.40
CA GLU A 33 15.43 -23.01 22.45
C GLU A 33 15.99 -22.79 23.87
N GLN A 34 17.23 -23.22 24.11
CA GLN A 34 17.90 -23.04 25.40
C GLN A 34 18.57 -21.67 25.56
N GLU A 35 18.83 -20.96 24.46
CA GLU A 35 19.46 -19.63 24.48
C GLU A 35 18.45 -18.55 24.90
N ASP A 36 17.29 -18.53 24.25
CA ASP A 36 16.16 -17.68 24.65
C ASP A 36 14.85 -18.37 24.23
N TYR A 37 14.17 -18.97 25.21
CA TYR A 37 12.94 -19.72 24.97
C TYR A 37 11.82 -18.85 24.38
N LEU A 38 11.66 -17.61 24.84
CA LEU A 38 10.57 -16.74 24.38
C LEU A 38 10.85 -16.22 22.97
N LEU A 39 12.10 -15.83 22.68
CA LEU A 39 12.51 -15.44 21.33
C LEU A 39 12.42 -16.60 20.34
N ASN A 40 12.85 -17.80 20.74
CA ASN A 40 12.69 -19.01 19.92
C ASN A 40 11.22 -19.31 19.63
N LYS A 41 10.35 -19.17 20.63
CA LYS A 41 8.90 -19.37 20.45
C LYS A 41 8.31 -18.35 19.48
N CYS A 42 8.65 -17.07 19.63
CA CYS A 42 8.24 -16.00 18.70
C CYS A 42 8.74 -16.26 17.28
N ALA A 43 9.99 -16.66 17.12
CA ALA A 43 10.60 -16.99 15.84
C ALA A 43 9.89 -18.17 15.16
N LYS A 44 9.58 -19.23 15.91
CA LYS A 44 8.81 -20.37 15.42
C LYS A 44 7.40 -19.97 14.99
N GLU A 45 6.73 -19.09 15.73
CA GLU A 45 5.41 -18.58 15.33
C GLU A 45 5.50 -17.76 14.05
N PHE A 46 6.47 -16.85 13.93
CA PHE A 46 6.72 -16.10 12.70
C PHE A 46 6.93 -17.02 11.50
N VAL A 47 7.85 -17.98 11.59
CA VAL A 47 8.12 -18.96 10.52
C VAL A 47 6.89 -19.81 10.20
N SER A 48 6.12 -20.22 11.21
CA SER A 48 4.87 -20.96 11.02
C SER A 48 3.85 -20.15 10.23
N GLU A 49 3.68 -18.87 10.55
CA GLU A 49 2.77 -17.98 9.84
C GLU A 49 3.20 -17.74 8.38
N LEU A 50 4.51 -17.71 8.09
CA LEU A 50 5.01 -17.69 6.71
C LEU A 50 4.61 -18.98 5.97
N ILE A 51 4.88 -20.16 6.54
CA ILE A 51 4.57 -21.45 5.91
C ILE A 51 3.06 -21.60 5.65
N LYS A 52 2.22 -21.17 6.61
CA LYS A 52 0.77 -21.23 6.51
C LYS A 52 0.16 -20.40 5.39
N THR A 53 0.90 -19.41 4.85
CA THR A 53 0.42 -18.65 3.68
C THR A 53 0.20 -19.53 2.45
N LYS A 54 0.96 -20.63 2.32
CA LYS A 54 0.83 -21.62 1.26
C LYS A 54 0.33 -22.98 1.74
N TYR A 55 0.63 -23.34 2.99
CA TYR A 55 0.23 -24.60 3.61
C TYR A 55 -0.62 -24.34 4.86
N PRO A 56 -1.92 -23.97 4.74
CA PRO A 56 -2.73 -23.52 5.86
C PRO A 56 -2.90 -24.55 6.99
N SER A 57 -2.77 -25.84 6.68
CA SER A 57 -2.84 -26.95 7.64
C SER A 57 -1.50 -27.24 8.34
N PHE A 58 -0.48 -26.40 8.19
CA PHE A 58 0.81 -26.60 8.84
C PHE A 58 0.68 -26.58 10.37
N ASP A 59 1.01 -27.71 10.99
CA ASP A 59 1.00 -27.95 12.43
C ASP A 59 2.29 -28.65 12.94
N GLU A 60 3.29 -28.82 12.06
CA GLU A 60 4.52 -29.53 12.38
C GLU A 60 5.41 -28.73 13.34
N GLN A 61 6.15 -29.45 14.18
CA GLN A 61 7.19 -28.83 15.00
C GLN A 61 8.37 -28.40 14.15
N ILE A 62 8.76 -27.13 14.24
CA ILE A 62 9.98 -26.59 13.65
C ILE A 62 11.19 -27.06 14.46
N LYS A 63 12.10 -27.80 13.80
CA LYS A 63 13.26 -28.43 14.44
C LYS A 63 14.60 -28.01 13.82
N ASP A 64 14.68 -27.96 12.50
CA ASP A 64 15.89 -27.62 11.75
C ASP A 64 15.60 -26.41 10.86
N VAL A 65 16.39 -25.35 11.00
CA VAL A 65 16.23 -24.12 10.23
C VAL A 65 17.57 -23.65 9.70
N LYS A 66 17.62 -23.41 8.39
CA LYS A 66 18.72 -22.73 7.72
C LYS A 66 18.15 -21.50 7.04
N ALA A 67 18.80 -20.36 7.19
CA ALA A 67 18.41 -19.15 6.51
C ALA A 67 19.63 -18.38 6.04
N ASP A 68 19.54 -17.84 4.83
CA ASP A 68 20.59 -17.11 4.16
C ASP A 68 20.00 -15.85 3.51
N ARG A 69 20.88 -14.92 3.15
CA ARG A 69 20.53 -13.69 2.45
C ARG A 69 21.15 -13.65 1.06
N GLN A 70 20.53 -12.88 0.17
CA GLN A 70 21.07 -12.57 -1.16
C GLN A 70 21.34 -13.82 -2.02
N TRP A 71 20.60 -14.91 -1.76
CA TRP A 71 20.71 -16.15 -2.54
C TRP A 71 20.08 -15.93 -3.91
N GLY A 72 20.89 -15.96 -4.98
CA GLY A 72 20.38 -15.69 -6.34
C GLY A 72 19.69 -14.33 -6.47
N TYR A 73 20.18 -13.31 -5.74
CA TYR A 73 19.61 -11.97 -5.63
C TYR A 73 18.28 -11.84 -4.85
N ILE A 74 17.78 -12.92 -4.25
CA ILE A 74 16.62 -12.88 -3.35
C ILE A 74 17.06 -12.37 -1.98
N ASP A 75 16.30 -11.46 -1.37
CA ASP A 75 16.68 -10.81 -0.12
C ASP A 75 16.91 -11.82 1.02
N ILE A 76 15.96 -12.73 1.26
CA ILE A 76 16.08 -13.79 2.27
C ILE A 76 15.52 -15.12 1.72
N VAL A 77 16.22 -16.21 2.02
CA VAL A 77 15.70 -17.57 1.85
C VAL A 77 15.84 -18.37 3.12
N ALA A 78 14.93 -19.32 3.34
CA ALA A 78 15.02 -20.25 4.46
C ALA A 78 14.55 -21.66 4.10
N THR A 79 15.26 -22.67 4.57
CA THR A 79 14.86 -24.07 4.51
C THR A 79 14.51 -24.54 5.91
N VAL A 80 13.26 -24.98 6.10
CA VAL A 80 12.71 -25.44 7.37
C VAL A 80 12.41 -26.93 7.30
N ASN A 81 12.90 -27.68 8.29
CA ASN A 81 12.77 -29.14 8.42
C ASN A 81 13.21 -29.92 7.16
N ASN A 82 14.12 -29.36 6.37
CA ASN A 82 14.50 -29.89 5.04
C ASN A 82 13.30 -30.24 4.16
N LYS A 83 12.22 -29.46 4.28
CA LYS A 83 10.93 -29.73 3.62
C LYS A 83 10.29 -28.48 3.02
N TYR A 84 10.29 -27.38 3.77
CA TYR A 84 9.68 -26.13 3.34
C TYR A 84 10.78 -25.15 2.93
N PHE A 85 10.69 -24.63 1.71
CA PHE A 85 11.55 -23.55 1.24
C PHE A 85 10.76 -22.24 1.22
N ILE A 86 11.25 -21.24 1.94
CA ILE A 86 10.65 -19.92 2.06
C ILE A 86 11.54 -18.93 1.30
N VAL A 87 10.92 -18.12 0.46
CA VAL A 87 11.53 -17.06 -0.33
C VAL A 87 10.87 -15.77 0.10
N ILE A 88 11.65 -14.79 0.54
CA ILE A 88 11.15 -13.50 0.98
C ILE A 88 11.84 -12.42 0.16
N GLU A 89 11.03 -11.66 -0.59
CA GLU A 89 11.43 -10.35 -1.09
C GLU A 89 11.06 -9.31 -0.03
N ASP A 90 12.05 -8.60 0.50
CA ASP A 90 11.87 -7.62 1.56
C ASP A 90 11.79 -6.21 0.99
N LYS A 91 10.79 -5.44 1.42
CA LYS A 91 10.64 -4.05 1.02
C LYS A 91 10.23 -3.19 2.21
N THR A 92 10.95 -2.09 2.38
CA THR A 92 10.54 -1.05 3.35
C THR A 92 9.58 -0.10 2.66
N TYR A 93 10.09 0.86 1.89
CA TYR A 93 9.31 1.88 1.20
C TYR A 93 9.29 1.68 -0.32
N THR A 94 10.30 1.04 -0.88
CA THR A 94 10.41 0.87 -2.33
C THR A 94 9.40 -0.13 -2.87
N LYS A 95 9.09 0.00 -4.16
CA LYS A 95 8.32 -1.00 -4.90
C LYS A 95 9.29 -1.98 -5.53
N TYR A 96 8.84 -3.20 -5.78
CA TYR A 96 9.61 -4.12 -6.62
C TYR A 96 9.66 -3.56 -8.07
N HIS A 97 10.68 -3.96 -8.82
CA HIS A 97 10.86 -3.56 -10.21
C HIS A 97 10.88 -4.80 -11.13
N ASN A 98 10.28 -4.69 -12.32
CA ASN A 98 10.47 -5.64 -13.44
C ASN A 98 9.91 -7.07 -13.22
N GLU A 99 10.36 -8.02 -14.05
CA GLU A 99 10.11 -9.48 -13.99
C GLU A 99 10.88 -10.18 -12.84
N GLN A 100 11.37 -9.42 -11.86
CA GLN A 100 12.20 -9.91 -10.76
C GLN A 100 11.51 -11.02 -9.96
N LEU A 101 10.25 -10.80 -9.56
CA LEU A 101 9.47 -11.76 -8.79
C LEU A 101 9.21 -13.07 -9.58
N CYS A 102 8.98 -12.95 -10.89
CA CYS A 102 8.81 -14.10 -11.78
C CYS A 102 10.08 -14.97 -11.80
N ARG A 103 11.24 -14.35 -12.03
CA ARG A 103 12.54 -15.03 -12.01
C ARG A 103 12.83 -15.71 -10.66
N TYR A 104 12.51 -15.05 -9.55
CA TYR A 104 12.72 -15.61 -8.21
C TYR A 104 11.82 -16.82 -7.95
N ARG A 105 10.55 -16.76 -8.39
CA ARG A 105 9.63 -17.91 -8.33
C ARG A 105 10.18 -19.08 -9.14
N GLU A 106 10.62 -18.84 -10.37
CA GLU A 106 11.15 -19.89 -11.26
C GLU A 106 12.39 -20.54 -10.63
N HIS A 107 13.35 -19.74 -10.19
CA HIS A 107 14.57 -20.23 -9.56
C HIS A 107 14.30 -21.02 -8.28
N ALA A 108 13.39 -20.54 -7.43
CA ALA A 108 12.97 -21.24 -6.22
C ALA A 108 12.24 -22.56 -6.52
N THR A 109 11.41 -22.58 -7.56
CA THR A 109 10.68 -23.78 -7.98
C THR A 109 11.66 -24.86 -8.45
N GLU A 110 12.64 -24.49 -9.29
CA GLU A 110 13.69 -25.40 -9.72
C GLU A 110 14.51 -25.94 -8.54
N TYR A 111 14.87 -25.07 -7.59
CA TYR A 111 15.59 -25.47 -6.39
C TYR A 111 14.80 -26.49 -5.58
N CYS A 112 13.51 -26.23 -5.31
CA CYS A 112 12.65 -27.17 -4.61
C CYS A 112 12.58 -28.54 -5.31
N SER A 113 12.39 -28.56 -6.64
CA SER A 113 12.35 -29.81 -7.41
C SER A 113 13.67 -30.59 -7.35
N LYS A 114 14.81 -29.90 -7.49
CA LYS A 114 16.15 -30.52 -7.45
C LYS A 114 16.49 -31.10 -6.06
N HIS A 115 15.95 -30.51 -5.00
CA HIS A 115 16.22 -30.89 -3.62
C HIS A 115 15.08 -31.68 -2.94
N ASN A 116 14.05 -32.09 -3.70
CA ASN A 116 12.89 -32.84 -3.21
C ASN A 116 12.17 -32.15 -2.03
N LEU A 117 12.08 -30.82 -2.10
CA LEU A 117 11.32 -29.98 -1.18
C LEU A 117 9.89 -29.80 -1.69
N LEU A 118 8.99 -29.33 -0.83
CA LEU A 118 7.68 -28.87 -1.28
C LEU A 118 7.80 -27.61 -2.14
N GLU A 119 6.75 -27.28 -2.88
CA GLU A 119 6.69 -26.03 -3.63
C GLU A 119 7.04 -24.81 -2.76
N PRO A 120 7.76 -23.82 -3.31
CA PRO A 120 8.26 -22.70 -2.52
C PRO A 120 7.11 -21.87 -1.94
N VAL A 121 7.29 -21.43 -0.70
CA VAL A 121 6.50 -20.41 -0.02
C VAL A 121 7.05 -19.05 -0.43
N LEU A 122 6.28 -18.28 -1.21
CA LEU A 122 6.71 -17.00 -1.78
C LEU A 122 6.09 -15.85 -0.98
N ILE A 123 6.93 -15.02 -0.38
CA ILE A 123 6.52 -13.94 0.52
C ILE A 123 7.04 -12.61 -0.01
N TYR A 124 6.15 -11.62 -0.10
CA TYR A 124 6.51 -10.21 -0.29
C TYR A 124 6.31 -9.51 1.06
N LEU A 125 7.39 -9.32 1.80
CA LEU A 125 7.36 -8.72 3.14
C LEU A 125 7.44 -7.20 3.01
N LYS A 126 6.43 -6.50 3.53
CA LYS A 126 6.29 -5.05 3.31
C LYS A 126 5.99 -4.31 4.62
N THR A 127 6.96 -3.53 5.11
CA THR A 127 6.81 -2.76 6.37
C THR A 127 6.35 -1.30 6.16
N GLY A 128 6.60 -0.71 4.99
CA GLY A 128 6.01 0.57 4.58
C GLY A 128 4.62 0.40 3.95
N ASN A 129 3.96 1.49 3.57
CA ASN A 129 2.66 1.40 2.92
C ASN A 129 2.82 1.31 1.39
N GLU A 130 1.93 0.59 0.74
CA GLU A 130 1.83 0.50 -0.71
C GLU A 130 0.37 0.23 -1.10
N SER A 131 -0.11 0.83 -2.20
CA SER A 131 -1.50 0.65 -2.64
C SER A 131 -1.76 -0.79 -3.10
N LEU A 132 -2.98 -1.29 -2.87
CA LEU A 132 -3.38 -2.61 -3.36
C LEU A 132 -3.29 -2.69 -4.88
N TYR A 133 -3.58 -1.58 -5.58
CA TYR A 133 -3.39 -1.50 -7.03
C TYR A 133 -1.95 -1.79 -7.45
N SER A 134 -0.97 -1.21 -6.74
CA SER A 134 0.46 -1.43 -6.97
C SER A 134 0.87 -2.88 -6.65
N LEU A 135 0.24 -3.48 -5.65
CA LEU A 135 0.51 -4.86 -5.21
C LEU A 135 -0.19 -5.93 -6.07
N ARG A 136 -1.09 -5.58 -6.99
CA ARG A 136 -1.79 -6.56 -7.85
C ARG A 136 -0.84 -7.46 -8.62
N THR A 137 0.28 -6.90 -9.08
CA THR A 137 1.28 -7.63 -9.83
C THR A 137 2.07 -8.59 -8.94
N VAL A 138 2.35 -8.23 -7.68
CA VAL A 138 2.91 -9.15 -6.67
C VAL A 138 2.01 -10.38 -6.51
N LEU A 139 0.71 -10.14 -6.35
CA LEU A 139 -0.30 -11.22 -6.23
C LEU A 139 -0.38 -12.05 -7.52
N LYS A 140 -0.33 -11.42 -8.69
CA LYS A 140 -0.32 -12.10 -9.98
C LYS A 140 0.89 -13.02 -10.12
N GLU A 141 2.04 -12.63 -9.57
CA GLU A 141 3.23 -13.48 -9.53
C GLU A 141 3.19 -14.59 -8.46
N GLY A 142 2.11 -14.71 -7.70
CA GLY A 142 1.89 -15.80 -6.75
C GLY A 142 2.56 -15.58 -5.39
N TYR A 143 3.01 -14.36 -5.09
CA TYR A 143 3.56 -14.00 -3.79
C TYR A 143 2.44 -13.66 -2.81
N TYR A 144 2.61 -14.10 -1.57
CA TYR A 144 1.77 -13.67 -0.47
C TYR A 144 2.28 -12.36 0.11
N ILE A 145 1.43 -11.34 0.23
CA ILE A 145 1.78 -10.05 0.84
C ILE A 145 1.77 -10.21 2.36
N PHE A 146 2.94 -10.09 2.99
CA PHE A 146 3.08 -10.15 4.44
C PHE A 146 3.39 -8.75 4.98
N ASP A 147 2.35 -8.05 5.40
CA ASP A 147 2.41 -6.62 5.72
C ASP A 147 2.80 -6.31 7.18
N ARG A 148 3.01 -5.02 7.45
CA ARG A 148 3.29 -4.49 8.79
C ARG A 148 2.23 -4.89 9.83
N GLU A 149 0.96 -4.88 9.47
CA GLU A 149 -0.12 -5.20 10.40
C GLU A 149 -0.03 -6.67 10.85
N ARG A 150 0.29 -7.58 9.94
CA ARG A 150 0.50 -8.99 10.27
C ARG A 150 1.72 -9.21 11.16
N LEU A 151 2.83 -8.52 10.90
CA LEU A 151 4.01 -8.55 11.78
C LEU A 151 3.67 -8.08 13.20
N ILE A 152 3.01 -6.93 13.31
CA ILE A 152 2.56 -6.40 14.61
C ILE A 152 1.62 -7.40 15.31
N SER A 153 0.74 -8.06 14.55
CA SER A 153 -0.20 -9.04 15.10
C SER A 153 0.48 -10.25 15.75
N ILE A 154 1.65 -10.66 15.25
CA ILE A 154 2.47 -11.73 15.84
C ILE A 154 3.20 -11.18 17.06
N PHE A 155 3.94 -10.08 16.88
CA PHE A 155 4.86 -9.61 17.92
C PHE A 155 4.19 -8.97 19.14
N LYS A 156 2.91 -8.57 19.04
CA LYS A 156 2.16 -8.00 20.17
C LYS A 156 2.09 -8.93 21.39
N ASP A 157 2.18 -10.24 21.17
CA ASP A 157 2.07 -11.27 22.22
C ASP A 157 3.44 -11.61 22.85
N TYR A 158 4.51 -10.98 22.38
CA TYR A 158 5.90 -11.25 22.79
C TYR A 158 6.63 -10.03 23.39
N LYS A 159 5.89 -9.12 24.03
CA LYS A 159 6.43 -7.89 24.64
C LYS A 159 7.43 -8.13 25.77
N GLU A 160 7.47 -9.34 26.32
CA GLU A 160 8.35 -9.70 27.45
C GLU A 160 9.76 -10.15 27.02
N ILE A 161 10.01 -10.32 25.71
CA ILE A 161 11.34 -10.62 25.18
C ILE A 161 12.28 -9.45 25.53
N LYS A 162 13.42 -9.76 26.16
CA LYS A 162 14.41 -8.77 26.62
C LYS A 162 15.57 -8.57 25.65
N ASP A 163 15.64 -9.37 24.59
CA ASP A 163 16.67 -9.23 23.57
C ASP A 163 16.64 -7.81 22.97
N SER A 164 17.80 -7.18 22.93
CA SER A 164 17.95 -5.79 22.50
C SER A 164 17.64 -5.58 21.02
N ILE A 165 17.99 -6.55 20.17
CA ILE A 165 17.79 -6.45 18.71
C ILE A 165 16.29 -6.59 18.42
N PHE A 166 15.64 -7.59 19.03
CA PHE A 166 14.20 -7.76 18.94
C PHE A 166 13.45 -6.53 19.44
N SER A 167 13.76 -6.09 20.66
CA SER A 167 13.10 -4.94 21.28
C SER A 167 13.24 -3.67 20.43
N ASP A 168 14.44 -3.40 19.92
CA ASP A 168 14.67 -2.24 19.07
C ASP A 168 13.86 -2.33 17.77
N PHE A 169 13.77 -3.52 17.15
CA PHE A 169 12.97 -3.70 15.92
C PHE A 169 11.49 -3.46 16.17
N ILE A 170 10.92 -4.06 17.23
CA ILE A 170 9.48 -3.92 17.56
C ILE A 170 9.13 -2.46 17.88
N VAL A 171 9.97 -1.78 18.66
CA VAL A 171 9.78 -0.35 18.94
C VAL A 171 9.81 0.47 17.65
N ASN A 172 10.75 0.18 16.74
CA ASN A 172 10.81 0.87 15.46
C ASN A 172 9.57 0.58 14.58
N LEU A 173 9.14 -0.68 14.48
CA LEU A 173 7.95 -1.09 13.74
C LEU A 173 6.69 -0.39 14.28
N SER A 174 6.55 -0.30 15.60
CA SER A 174 5.47 0.42 16.26
C SER A 174 5.53 1.92 15.99
N ASN A 175 6.72 2.53 16.03
CA ASN A 175 6.90 3.94 15.69
C ASN A 175 6.53 4.25 14.24
N VAL A 176 6.91 3.38 13.30
CA VAL A 176 6.49 3.48 11.89
C VAL A 176 4.96 3.37 11.78
N ASN A 177 4.35 2.41 12.47
CA ASN A 177 2.89 2.27 12.46
C ASN A 177 2.18 3.51 13.01
N ASN A 178 2.63 4.04 14.14
CA ASN A 178 2.04 5.22 14.77
C ASN A 178 2.20 6.46 13.88
N ARG A 179 3.34 6.60 13.20
CA ARG A 179 3.60 7.71 12.26
C ARG A 179 2.54 7.79 11.15
N TYR A 180 2.09 6.64 10.64
CA TYR A 180 1.07 6.57 9.58
C TYR A 180 -0.37 6.55 10.09
N ASN A 181 -0.59 6.53 11.42
CA ASN A 181 -1.93 6.55 12.01
C ASN A 181 -2.22 7.83 12.81
N LYS A 182 -1.24 8.73 12.92
CA LYS A 182 -1.32 9.98 13.67
C LYS A 182 -2.40 10.94 13.14
N PHE A 183 -2.72 10.83 11.85
CA PHE A 183 -3.81 11.55 11.18
C PHE A 183 -5.19 11.35 11.85
N LEU A 184 -5.40 10.24 12.57
CA LEU A 184 -6.65 9.96 13.30
C LEU A 184 -6.81 10.83 14.56
N GLU A 185 -5.71 11.33 15.11
CA GLU A 185 -5.68 12.05 16.38
C GLU A 185 -5.41 13.55 16.21
N GLU A 186 -4.67 13.91 15.16
CA GLU A 186 -4.28 15.28 14.85
C GLU A 186 -5.26 16.05 13.99
N GLU A 187 -5.22 17.37 14.13
CA GLU A 187 -5.96 18.29 13.27
C GLU A 187 -5.40 18.26 11.85
N ILE A 188 -6.28 18.28 10.85
CA ILE A 188 -5.96 18.24 9.42
C ILE A 188 -4.89 19.26 9.04
N GLN A 189 -4.92 20.46 9.63
CA GLN A 189 -3.98 21.54 9.35
C GLN A 189 -2.54 21.25 9.80
N LYS A 190 -2.33 20.24 10.65
CA LYS A 190 -1.01 19.82 11.16
C LYS A 190 -0.46 18.60 10.43
N TRP A 191 -1.24 18.01 9.54
CA TRP A 191 -0.85 16.80 8.82
C TRP A 191 0.38 17.06 7.94
N GLY A 192 1.37 16.18 8.08
CA GLY A 192 2.49 16.07 7.16
C GLY A 192 2.28 14.95 6.13
N ASP A 193 3.33 14.64 5.37
CA ASP A 193 3.26 13.64 4.31
C ASP A 193 2.89 12.24 4.81
N ASN A 194 3.36 11.84 6.00
CA ASN A 194 3.00 10.54 6.58
C ASN A 194 1.52 10.47 6.97
N ASP A 195 0.94 11.57 7.41
CA ASP A 195 -0.49 11.64 7.76
C ASP A 195 -1.35 11.49 6.50
N TRP A 196 -0.96 12.16 5.42
CA TRP A 196 -1.61 12.01 4.11
C TRP A 196 -1.46 10.60 3.54
N GLU A 197 -0.27 10.02 3.58
CA GLU A 197 -0.04 8.63 3.17
C GLU A 197 -0.94 7.66 3.95
N GLY A 198 -0.98 7.81 5.28
CA GLY A 198 -1.85 7.03 6.17
C GLY A 198 -3.33 7.22 5.86
N PHE A 199 -3.76 8.45 5.62
CA PHE A 199 -5.13 8.77 5.22
C PHE A 199 -5.50 8.11 3.88
N HIS A 200 -4.62 8.14 2.87
CA HIS A 200 -4.89 7.50 1.58
C HIS A 200 -4.99 5.97 1.69
N GLN A 201 -4.11 5.33 2.48
CA GLN A 201 -4.23 3.91 2.81
C GLN A 201 -5.56 3.61 3.54
N PHE A 202 -5.95 4.47 4.48
CA PHE A 202 -7.22 4.35 5.20
C PHE A 202 -8.42 4.44 4.24
N ILE A 203 -8.41 5.39 3.31
CA ILE A 203 -9.46 5.55 2.31
C ILE A 203 -9.59 4.30 1.43
N GLU A 204 -8.49 3.72 0.95
CA GLU A 204 -8.49 2.46 0.19
C GLU A 204 -9.16 1.32 0.96
N LYS A 205 -8.82 1.15 2.26
CA LYS A 205 -9.40 0.11 3.12
C LYS A 205 -10.89 0.29 3.41
N ASN A 206 -11.41 1.53 3.38
CA ASN A 206 -12.78 1.83 3.81
C ASN A 206 -13.77 2.04 2.66
N LEU A 207 -13.31 2.43 1.47
CA LEU A 207 -14.19 2.65 0.32
C LEU A 207 -14.46 1.38 -0.49
N ASN A 208 -13.64 0.33 -0.34
CA ASN A 208 -13.77 -0.94 -1.08
C ASN A 208 -13.92 -0.76 -2.60
N PHE A 209 -13.36 0.31 -3.16
CA PHE A 209 -13.31 0.50 -4.60
C PHE A 209 -12.19 -0.34 -5.17
N ASN A 210 -12.52 -1.28 -6.06
CA ASN A 210 -11.53 -2.17 -6.63
C ASN A 210 -10.46 -1.42 -7.42
N ASP A 211 -10.77 -0.27 -8.00
CA ASP A 211 -9.90 0.51 -8.89
C ASP A 211 -9.16 1.67 -8.22
N ILE A 212 -9.20 1.76 -6.88
CA ILE A 212 -8.46 2.80 -6.18
C ILE A 212 -6.95 2.56 -6.31
N ASN A 213 -6.22 3.63 -6.62
CA ASN A 213 -4.78 3.67 -6.53
C ASN A 213 -4.37 4.95 -5.81
N TRP A 214 -3.23 4.94 -5.13
CA TRP A 214 -2.71 6.09 -4.45
C TRP A 214 -1.19 6.09 -4.43
N GLY A 215 -0.60 7.27 -4.23
CA GLY A 215 0.84 7.43 -4.23
C GLY A 215 1.27 8.89 -4.12
N TYR A 216 2.58 9.09 -4.17
CA TYR A 216 3.20 10.40 -4.21
C TYR A 216 3.56 10.79 -5.63
N ALA A 217 3.08 11.95 -6.10
CA ALA A 217 3.46 12.51 -7.40
C ALA A 217 4.57 13.53 -7.22
N ASN A 218 5.79 13.23 -7.66
CA ASN A 218 6.90 14.19 -7.68
C ASN A 218 6.65 15.29 -8.73
N ASN A 219 6.86 16.55 -8.35
CA ASN A 219 6.82 17.67 -9.27
C ASN A 219 7.75 18.81 -8.81
N PRO A 220 8.09 19.79 -9.68
CA PRO A 220 8.99 20.90 -9.31
C PRO A 220 8.53 21.78 -8.15
N ALA A 221 7.24 21.71 -7.76
CA ALA A 221 6.68 22.45 -6.64
C ALA A 221 6.66 21.64 -5.33
N GLY A 222 7.38 20.52 -5.26
CA GLY A 222 7.53 19.71 -4.05
C GLY A 222 6.77 18.39 -4.08
N GLY A 223 5.83 18.20 -5.02
CA GLY A 223 5.00 16.98 -5.11
C GLY A 223 3.73 17.03 -4.26
N PHE A 224 2.94 15.95 -4.29
CA PHE A 224 1.77 15.77 -3.42
C PHE A 224 1.29 14.31 -3.41
N TRP A 225 0.66 13.90 -2.32
CA TRP A 225 -0.09 12.66 -2.20
C TRP A 225 -1.45 12.73 -2.89
N TRP A 226 -1.84 11.62 -3.53
CA TRP A 226 -3.11 11.51 -4.23
C TRP A 226 -3.71 10.10 -4.10
N SER A 227 -5.04 10.02 -4.21
CA SER A 227 -5.77 8.78 -4.50
C SER A 227 -6.67 8.99 -5.71
N SER A 228 -6.61 8.13 -6.73
CA SER A 228 -7.54 8.12 -7.86
C SER A 228 -8.45 6.89 -7.82
N PHE A 229 -9.71 7.03 -8.21
CA PHE A 229 -10.71 5.96 -8.20
C PHE A 229 -11.91 6.32 -9.09
N SER A 230 -12.82 5.36 -9.28
CA SER A 230 -14.01 5.50 -10.14
C SER A 230 -13.65 5.87 -11.57
N TRP A 231 -12.75 5.09 -12.16
CA TRP A 231 -12.34 5.18 -13.55
C TRP A 231 -13.43 4.65 -14.48
N PHE A 232 -13.90 5.53 -15.36
CA PHE A 232 -14.91 5.20 -16.35
C PHE A 232 -14.45 5.57 -17.74
N LYS A 233 -14.75 4.70 -18.72
CA LYS A 233 -14.60 5.06 -20.14
C LYS A 233 -15.50 6.24 -20.50
N TRP A 234 -14.97 7.10 -21.35
CA TRP A 234 -15.63 8.26 -21.91
C TRP A 234 -15.42 8.36 -23.42
N LYS A 235 -16.12 9.31 -24.06
CA LYS A 235 -16.03 9.61 -25.50
C LYS A 235 -14.60 10.00 -25.91
N HIS A 236 -14.29 9.96 -27.21
CA HIS A 236 -13.00 10.40 -27.76
C HIS A 236 -11.78 9.65 -27.20
N ASN A 237 -11.90 8.33 -27.02
CA ASN A 237 -10.86 7.47 -26.44
C ASN A 237 -10.26 8.06 -25.14
N SER A 238 -11.14 8.46 -24.22
CA SER A 238 -10.74 9.06 -22.96
C SER A 238 -11.35 8.33 -21.78
N SER A 239 -10.82 8.59 -20.59
CA SER A 239 -11.35 8.07 -19.33
C SER A 239 -11.57 9.23 -18.37
N ILE A 240 -12.65 9.18 -17.60
CA ILE A 240 -12.91 10.13 -16.53
C ILE A 240 -12.82 9.42 -15.18
N TYR A 241 -12.36 10.13 -14.16
CA TYR A 241 -12.13 9.57 -12.84
C TYR A 241 -12.16 10.65 -11.75
N MET A 242 -12.23 10.21 -10.49
CA MET A 242 -12.12 11.07 -9.32
C MET A 242 -10.72 10.98 -8.72
N GLN A 243 -10.26 12.08 -8.11
CA GLN A 243 -8.97 12.11 -7.42
C GLN A 243 -9.01 12.97 -6.17
N LEU A 244 -8.56 12.43 -5.03
CA LEU A 244 -8.24 13.22 -3.83
C LEU A 244 -6.81 13.73 -3.98
N GLU A 245 -6.58 15.01 -3.71
CA GLU A 245 -5.25 15.62 -3.76
C GLU A 245 -4.95 16.30 -2.41
N GLN A 246 -3.80 15.98 -1.81
CA GLN A 246 -3.27 16.64 -0.61
C GLN A 246 -3.20 18.16 -0.79
N ASN A 247 -2.80 18.62 -1.98
CA ASN A 247 -2.72 20.04 -2.29
C ASN A 247 -4.12 20.67 -2.26
N LYS A 248 -4.33 21.62 -1.33
CA LYS A 248 -5.63 22.26 -1.02
C LYS A 248 -6.70 21.28 -0.54
N ALA A 249 -6.31 20.06 -0.14
CA ALA A 249 -7.21 19.02 0.34
C ALA A 249 -8.51 18.92 -0.48
N ARG A 250 -8.38 18.79 -1.80
CA ARG A 250 -9.51 18.88 -2.73
C ARG A 250 -9.88 17.55 -3.33
N LEU A 251 -11.15 17.39 -3.65
CA LEU A 251 -11.65 16.33 -4.51
C LEU A 251 -11.73 16.87 -5.94
N CYS A 252 -11.12 16.17 -6.88
CA CYS A 252 -11.05 16.53 -8.30
C CYS A 252 -11.86 15.55 -9.14
N PHE A 253 -12.53 16.08 -10.16
CA PHE A 253 -13.00 15.31 -11.31
C PHE A 253 -12.03 15.53 -12.46
N LYS A 254 -11.47 14.43 -12.99
CA LYS A 254 -10.36 14.44 -13.92
C LYS A 254 -10.68 13.64 -15.17
N VAL A 255 -10.04 14.01 -16.27
CA VAL A 255 -10.05 13.29 -17.53
C VAL A 255 -8.63 12.93 -17.92
N GLU A 256 -8.44 11.70 -18.35
CA GLU A 256 -7.30 11.20 -19.08
C GLU A 256 -7.68 11.11 -20.55
N VAL A 257 -6.91 11.77 -21.42
CA VAL A 257 -7.07 11.67 -22.87
C VAL A 257 -5.81 11.09 -23.49
N ASP A 258 -6.01 10.23 -24.48
CA ASP A 258 -4.95 9.80 -25.37
C ASP A 258 -4.47 10.98 -26.24
N LEU A 259 -3.19 11.35 -26.11
CA LEU A 259 -2.61 12.47 -26.85
C LEU A 259 -2.39 12.16 -28.32
N ASP A 260 -2.33 10.88 -28.68
CA ASP A 260 -2.21 10.43 -30.07
C ASP A 260 -3.57 10.39 -30.78
N ASN A 261 -4.68 10.60 -30.03
CA ASN A 261 -6.01 10.69 -30.61
C ASN A 261 -6.27 12.08 -31.25
N ASN A 262 -6.49 12.09 -32.57
CA ASN A 262 -6.81 13.30 -33.34
C ASN A 262 -8.30 13.67 -33.38
N ASP A 263 -9.19 12.89 -32.76
CA ASP A 263 -10.63 13.15 -32.75
C ASP A 263 -10.98 14.54 -32.21
N LYS A 264 -10.36 14.92 -31.09
CA LYS A 264 -10.68 16.16 -30.38
C LYS A 264 -9.52 16.61 -29.51
N LYS A 265 -9.19 17.91 -29.56
CA LYS A 265 -8.15 18.49 -28.70
C LYS A 265 -8.44 18.20 -27.21
N PRO A 266 -7.43 17.80 -26.41
CA PRO A 266 -7.56 17.57 -24.96
C PRO A 266 -8.36 18.64 -24.21
N SER A 267 -8.01 19.91 -24.42
CA SER A 267 -8.68 21.05 -23.77
C SER A 267 -10.17 21.16 -24.12
N SER A 268 -10.56 20.74 -25.32
CA SER A 268 -11.95 20.77 -25.78
C SER A 268 -12.77 19.67 -25.11
N VAL A 269 -12.22 18.48 -24.92
CA VAL A 269 -12.85 17.40 -24.14
C VAL A 269 -13.06 17.85 -22.69
N ARG A 270 -12.02 18.41 -22.05
CA ARG A 270 -12.11 18.98 -20.69
C ARG A 270 -13.17 20.07 -20.56
N ASN A 271 -13.24 20.99 -21.52
CA ASN A 271 -14.21 22.09 -21.51
C ASN A 271 -15.65 21.59 -21.65
N GLU A 272 -15.89 20.58 -22.48
CA GLU A 272 -17.19 19.92 -22.59
C GLU A 272 -17.57 19.28 -21.27
N LEU A 273 -16.69 18.45 -20.69
CA LEU A 273 -16.91 17.79 -19.40
C LEU A 273 -17.25 18.79 -18.29
N TYR A 274 -16.53 19.93 -18.23
CA TYR A 274 -16.82 20.99 -17.26
C TYR A 274 -18.24 21.58 -17.43
N LYS A 275 -18.66 21.87 -18.67
CA LYS A 275 -20.02 22.38 -18.93
C LYS A 275 -21.07 21.37 -18.46
N LEU A 276 -20.91 20.11 -18.89
CA LEU A 276 -21.87 19.05 -18.55
C LEU A 276 -21.96 18.80 -17.04
N ILE A 277 -20.81 18.67 -16.35
CA ILE A 277 -20.83 18.34 -14.92
C ILE A 277 -21.40 19.49 -14.08
N THR A 278 -21.16 20.75 -14.46
CA THR A 278 -21.70 21.89 -13.71
C THR A 278 -23.20 22.09 -13.93
N GLU A 279 -23.72 21.78 -15.12
CA GLU A 279 -25.16 21.75 -15.38
C GLU A 279 -25.84 20.64 -14.56
N GLU A 280 -25.30 19.43 -14.56
CA GLU A 280 -25.85 18.32 -13.76
C GLU A 280 -25.70 18.56 -12.26
N ALA A 281 -24.60 19.15 -11.81
CA ALA A 281 -24.40 19.49 -10.41
C ALA A 281 -25.45 20.49 -9.92
N LYS A 282 -25.79 21.51 -10.72
CA LYS A 282 -26.87 22.46 -10.40
C LYS A 282 -28.22 21.75 -10.27
N LYS A 283 -28.55 20.86 -11.21
CA LYS A 283 -29.79 20.07 -11.16
C LYS A 283 -29.85 19.16 -9.93
N ALA A 284 -28.70 18.61 -9.52
CA ALA A 284 -28.58 17.74 -8.36
C ALA A 284 -28.47 18.49 -7.02
N GLY A 285 -28.47 19.83 -7.01
CA GLY A 285 -28.31 20.62 -5.79
C GLY A 285 -26.90 20.54 -5.19
N LEU A 286 -25.87 20.41 -6.02
CA LEU A 286 -24.45 20.34 -5.65
C LEU A 286 -23.67 21.57 -6.14
N PRO A 287 -24.02 22.80 -5.70
CA PRO A 287 -23.36 24.02 -6.17
C PRO A 287 -21.87 24.10 -5.82
N GLU A 288 -21.40 23.27 -4.89
CA GLU A 288 -19.99 23.15 -4.49
C GLU A 288 -19.08 22.60 -5.60
N ILE A 289 -19.63 21.91 -6.60
CA ILE A 289 -18.86 21.41 -7.76
C ILE A 289 -18.57 22.59 -8.69
N LYS A 290 -17.31 23.01 -8.73
CA LYS A 290 -16.90 24.23 -9.42
C LYS A 290 -15.69 24.06 -10.33
N ARG A 291 -15.40 25.11 -11.09
CA ARG A 291 -14.22 25.18 -11.94
C ARG A 291 -12.94 25.17 -11.09
N PRO A 292 -11.90 24.41 -11.46
CA PRO A 292 -10.58 24.62 -10.89
C PRO A 292 -10.05 26.03 -11.22
N GLU A 293 -9.14 26.55 -10.41
CA GLU A 293 -8.52 27.88 -10.63
C GLU A 293 -7.90 28.00 -12.01
N ARG A 294 -7.21 26.92 -12.45
CA ARG A 294 -6.53 26.83 -13.74
C ARG A 294 -6.94 25.56 -14.46
N PHE A 295 -6.93 25.67 -15.79
CA PHE A 295 -7.24 24.60 -16.72
C PHE A 295 -5.95 24.19 -17.44
N GLY A 296 -5.52 22.94 -17.26
CA GLY A 296 -4.34 22.38 -17.94
C GLY A 296 -4.68 21.75 -19.29
N SER A 297 -3.70 21.51 -20.16
CA SER A 297 -3.91 21.02 -21.55
C SER A 297 -3.18 19.71 -21.87
N GLY A 298 -2.68 19.00 -20.86
CA GLY A 298 -1.97 17.72 -21.02
C GLY A 298 -2.92 16.51 -21.10
N ALA A 299 -2.36 15.31 -21.01
CA ALA A 299 -3.11 14.06 -21.02
C ALA A 299 -4.07 13.93 -19.81
N TYR A 300 -3.60 14.35 -18.62
CA TYR A 300 -4.38 14.32 -17.39
C TYR A 300 -4.79 15.73 -16.99
N MET A 301 -6.10 15.99 -16.95
CA MET A 301 -6.63 17.33 -16.68
C MET A 301 -7.76 17.28 -15.66
N THR A 302 -7.74 18.20 -14.70
CA THR A 302 -8.89 18.46 -13.83
C THR A 302 -9.89 19.33 -14.57
N PHE A 303 -11.17 18.91 -14.60
CA PHE A 303 -12.25 19.69 -15.22
C PHE A 303 -13.23 20.27 -14.19
N ALA A 304 -13.36 19.68 -13.00
CA ALA A 304 -14.10 20.25 -11.88
C ALA A 304 -13.47 19.87 -10.54
N VAL A 305 -13.76 20.63 -9.48
CA VAL A 305 -13.25 20.40 -8.12
C VAL A 305 -14.33 20.64 -7.06
N ILE A 306 -14.10 20.07 -5.89
CA ILE A 306 -14.82 20.33 -4.64
C ILE A 306 -13.76 20.69 -3.60
N ASP A 307 -13.95 21.83 -2.95
CA ASP A 307 -13.03 22.34 -1.94
C ASP A 307 -13.17 21.60 -0.61
N GLN A 308 -12.11 21.70 0.21
CA GLN A 308 -11.94 21.01 1.49
C GLN A 308 -13.19 21.04 2.37
N GLU A 309 -13.81 22.21 2.56
CA GLU A 309 -14.95 22.42 3.46
C GLU A 309 -16.17 21.53 3.17
N TYR A 310 -16.36 21.12 1.90
CA TYR A 310 -17.54 20.38 1.47
C TYR A 310 -17.40 18.87 1.49
N TRP A 311 -16.17 18.34 1.51
CA TRP A 311 -15.94 16.89 1.48
C TRP A 311 -15.09 16.40 2.64
N PHE A 312 -14.08 17.18 3.05
CA PHE A 312 -13.07 16.79 4.02
C PHE A 312 -13.32 17.39 5.41
N GLY A 313 -13.70 18.67 5.45
CA GLY A 313 -13.91 19.42 6.69
C GLY A 313 -12.64 20.08 7.25
N GLU A 314 -12.72 20.50 8.51
CA GLU A 314 -11.65 21.19 9.24
C GLU A 314 -11.50 20.61 10.65
N GLY A 315 -10.34 20.84 11.28
CA GLY A 315 -10.07 20.38 12.64
C GLY A 315 -9.75 18.89 12.64
N LYS A 316 -10.30 18.14 13.60
CA LYS A 316 -10.12 16.68 13.64
C LYS A 316 -10.95 15.99 12.56
N LEU A 317 -10.38 14.94 11.98
CA LEU A 317 -11.01 14.16 10.91
C LEU A 317 -12.31 13.50 11.39
N ASP A 318 -13.44 13.88 10.80
CA ASP A 318 -14.69 13.11 10.92
C ASP A 318 -14.72 12.03 9.82
N VAL A 319 -14.17 10.87 10.17
CA VAL A 319 -14.05 9.71 9.28
C VAL A 319 -15.39 9.34 8.63
N LYS A 320 -16.48 9.29 9.42
CA LYS A 320 -17.79 8.87 8.91
C LYS A 320 -18.31 9.86 7.88
N LYS A 321 -18.17 11.16 8.18
CA LYS A 321 -18.59 12.23 7.28
C LYS A 321 -17.76 12.27 5.99
N VAL A 322 -16.44 12.12 6.09
CA VAL A 322 -15.56 12.09 4.90
C VAL A 322 -15.90 10.93 3.98
N ILE A 323 -16.03 9.71 4.52
CA ILE A 323 -16.43 8.54 3.74
C ILE A 323 -17.81 8.76 3.10
N SER A 324 -18.78 9.25 3.86
CA SER A 324 -20.13 9.55 3.35
C SER A 324 -20.11 10.58 2.21
N ASN A 325 -19.32 11.64 2.36
CA ASN A 325 -19.15 12.66 1.33
C ASN A 325 -18.50 12.11 0.06
N ILE A 326 -17.44 11.32 0.18
CA ILE A 326 -16.80 10.69 -0.99
C ILE A 326 -17.81 9.81 -1.73
N LEU A 327 -18.56 8.97 -1.01
CA LEU A 327 -19.60 8.12 -1.59
C LEU A 327 -20.74 8.92 -2.24
N LYS A 328 -21.15 10.06 -1.64
CA LYS A 328 -22.13 11.00 -2.22
C LYS A 328 -21.65 11.50 -3.58
N TYR A 329 -20.43 12.02 -3.67
CA TYR A 329 -19.89 12.57 -4.91
C TYR A 329 -19.59 11.48 -5.95
N GLN A 330 -19.18 10.29 -5.50
CA GLN A 330 -18.95 9.14 -6.36
C GLN A 330 -20.26 8.64 -6.99
N LYS A 331 -21.36 8.60 -6.23
CA LYS A 331 -22.69 8.25 -6.74
C LYS A 331 -23.15 9.26 -7.79
N PHE A 332 -22.99 10.55 -7.53
CA PHE A 332 -23.27 11.61 -8.51
C PHE A 332 -22.44 11.41 -9.78
N PHE A 333 -21.14 11.17 -9.64
CA PHE A 333 -20.22 11.00 -10.77
C PHE A 333 -20.53 9.77 -11.62
N SER A 334 -20.91 8.66 -10.98
CA SER A 334 -21.37 7.46 -11.66
C SER A 334 -22.65 7.69 -12.47
N GLN A 335 -23.60 8.46 -11.92
CA GLN A 335 -24.83 8.80 -12.65
C GLN A 335 -24.55 9.78 -13.80
N PHE A 336 -23.69 10.78 -13.56
CA PHE A 336 -23.21 11.70 -14.59
C PHE A 336 -22.62 10.93 -15.78
N GLN A 337 -21.75 9.95 -15.52
CA GLN A 337 -21.16 9.15 -16.58
C GLN A 337 -22.21 8.38 -17.38
N LYS A 338 -23.16 7.71 -16.71
CA LYS A 338 -24.24 6.96 -17.36
C LYS A 338 -25.12 7.85 -18.23
N ASN A 339 -25.53 9.02 -17.74
CA ASN A 339 -26.42 9.94 -18.46
C ASN A 339 -25.86 10.36 -19.83
N PHE A 340 -24.54 10.48 -19.96
CA PHE A 340 -23.91 10.95 -21.20
C PHE A 340 -23.24 9.87 -22.03
N MET A 341 -23.07 8.66 -21.47
CA MET A 341 -22.58 7.48 -22.19
C MET A 341 -23.70 6.57 -22.69
N SER A 342 -24.90 6.60 -22.10
CA SER A 342 -26.08 5.90 -22.64
C SER A 342 -26.75 6.64 -23.81
N ASN A 343 -26.41 7.92 -24.00
CA ASN A 343 -26.90 8.79 -25.07
C ASN A 343 -25.85 9.02 -26.18
N ALA A 344 -24.88 8.12 -26.29
CA ALA A 344 -23.78 8.16 -27.26
C ALA A 344 -23.71 6.82 -27.97
#